data_AF-A0A3P8H5B4-F1
#
_entry.id   AF-A0A3P8H5B4-F1
#
_cell.length_a   1.000
_cell.length_b   1.000
_cell.length_c   1.000
_cell.angle_alpha   90.00
_cell.angle_beta   90.00
_cell.angle_gamma   90.00
#
_symmetry.space_group_name_H-M   'P 1'
#
loop_
_entity.id
_entity.type
_entity.pdbx_description
1 polymer ?
#
loop_
_entity_poly.entity_id
_entity_poly.type
_entity_poly.pdbx_seq_one_letter_code
_entity_poly.pdbx_strand_id
1 'polypeptide(L)'
;MRDFFIPQHSLPVYAKKSELTNASSEFPTEELDQFWSVKDMYTFENVGFTHNVGAVRYLTCADCELGPIGFQDTSSDTPLFYVALARTKLKTSDTPNRKE
;
A
#
# COMPACT_ATOMS: atom_id res chain seq x y z
N MET A 1 -22.08 4.08 -10.68
CA MET A 1 -20.72 4.47 -10.29
C MET A 1 -20.57 3.97 -8.87
N ARG A 2 -19.84 2.87 -8.65
CA ARG A 2 -19.79 2.25 -7.31
C ARG A 2 -18.84 3.11 -6.48
N ASP A 3 -19.38 3.85 -5.52
CA ASP A 3 -18.61 4.59 -4.54
C ASP A 3 -17.79 3.59 -3.74
N PHE A 4 -16.52 3.41 -4.13
CA PHE A 4 -15.52 2.70 -3.35
C PHE A 4 -15.09 3.61 -2.20
N PHE A 5 -16.01 3.88 -1.27
CA PHE A 5 -15.67 4.58 -0.05
C PHE A 5 -14.94 3.61 0.86
N ILE A 6 -13.61 3.65 0.83
CA ILE A 6 -12.80 2.95 1.81
C ILE A 6 -12.87 3.82 3.07
N PRO A 7 -13.33 3.28 4.22
CA PRO A 7 -13.24 4.03 5.46
C PRO A 7 -11.78 4.38 5.71
N GLN A 8 -11.57 5.57 6.28
CA GLN A 8 -10.29 6.02 6.79
C GLN A 8 -9.53 4.86 7.48
N HIS A 9 -8.31 4.59 7.04
CA HIS A 9 -7.49 3.48 7.51
C HIS A 9 -6.15 3.98 8.04
N SER A 10 -5.78 3.49 9.21
CA SER A 10 -4.51 3.79 9.86
C SER A 10 -3.41 2.94 9.23
N LEU A 11 -2.43 3.58 8.58
CA LEU A 11 -1.24 2.91 8.06
C LEU A 11 0.00 3.38 8.81
N PRO A 12 0.97 2.48 9.10
CA PRO A 12 2.29 2.89 9.56
C PRO A 12 2.85 4.00 8.68
N VAL A 13 3.50 4.99 9.28
CA VAL A 13 4.21 6.04 8.55
C VAL A 13 5.23 5.43 7.59
N TYR A 14 5.54 6.17 6.53
CA TYR A 14 6.46 5.71 5.50
C TYR A 14 7.84 5.36 6.08
N ALA A 15 8.30 4.13 5.87
CA ALA A 15 9.47 3.50 6.46
C ALA A 15 10.07 2.43 5.52
N LYS A 16 11.19 1.81 5.92
CA LYS A 16 11.72 0.63 5.19
C LYS A 16 10.94 -0.62 5.54
N LYS A 17 10.82 -1.54 4.58
CA LYS A 17 10.20 -2.86 4.74
C LYS A 17 10.69 -3.61 5.98
N SER A 18 11.99 -3.56 6.28
CA SER A 18 12.59 -4.23 7.45
C SER A 18 12.03 -3.73 8.79
N GLU A 19 11.59 -2.47 8.84
CA GLU A 19 11.02 -1.85 10.02
C GLU A 19 9.55 -2.27 10.24
N LEU A 20 8.87 -2.74 9.19
CA LEU A 20 7.45 -3.13 9.20
C LEU A 20 7.22 -4.63 9.49
N THR A 21 8.11 -5.29 10.23
CA THR A 21 8.12 -6.75 10.36
C THR A 21 7.61 -7.28 11.71
N ASN A 22 7.54 -6.44 12.74
CA ASN A 22 7.21 -6.87 14.10
C ASN A 22 5.74 -6.59 14.45
N ALA A 23 4.97 -7.65 14.72
CA ALA A 23 3.58 -7.56 15.17
C ALA A 23 3.40 -6.93 16.56
N SER A 24 4.47 -6.88 17.38
CA SER A 24 4.46 -6.30 18.72
C SER A 24 4.88 -4.83 18.76
N SER A 25 5.29 -4.25 17.64
CA SER A 25 5.72 -2.86 17.56
C SER A 25 4.53 -1.99 17.16
N GLU A 26 4.13 -1.09 18.04
CA GLU A 26 3.29 0.04 17.66
C GLU A 26 4.13 0.99 16.82
N PHE A 27 3.89 1.00 15.52
CA PHE A 27 4.48 1.97 14.62
C PHE A 27 3.70 3.28 14.73
N PRO A 28 4.36 4.45 14.62
CA PRO A 28 3.63 5.68 14.34
C PRO A 28 2.77 5.46 13.11
N THR A 29 1.48 5.78 13.19
CA THR A 29 0.55 5.66 12.07
C THR A 29 0.06 7.02 11.61
N GLU A 30 -0.42 7.06 10.38
CA GLU A 30 -1.20 8.16 9.83
C GLU A 30 -2.50 7.64 9.23
N GLU A 31 -3.52 8.48 9.25
CA GLU A 31 -4.83 8.15 8.72
C GLU A 31 -4.94 8.55 7.25
N LEU A 32 -5.35 7.61 6.40
CA LEU A 32 -5.51 7.80 4.97
C LEU A 32 -6.92 7.38 4.55
N ASP A 33 -7.53 8.09 3.61
CA ASP A 33 -8.95 7.95 3.25
C ASP A 33 -9.19 7.62 1.77
N GLN A 34 -8.14 7.59 0.94
CA GLN A 34 -8.25 7.37 -0.49
C GLN A 34 -7.35 6.22 -0.96
N PHE A 35 -7.99 5.20 -1.53
CA PHE A 35 -7.30 4.00 -1.98
C PHE A 35 -7.82 3.47 -3.31
N TRP A 36 -6.91 2.92 -4.12
CA TRP A 36 -7.26 2.01 -5.20
C TRP A 36 -7.41 0.60 -4.65
N SER A 37 -8.51 -0.08 -4.99
CA SER A 37 -8.69 -1.50 -4.70
C SER A 37 -8.28 -2.35 -5.90
N VAL A 38 -7.44 -3.36 -5.66
CA VAL A 38 -7.01 -4.36 -6.64
C VAL A 38 -7.45 -5.73 -6.13
N LYS A 39 -8.01 -6.56 -7.02
CA LYS A 39 -8.56 -7.87 -6.65
C LYS A 39 -7.54 -9.00 -6.65
N ASP A 40 -6.55 -8.89 -7.52
CA ASP A 40 -5.62 -9.96 -7.80
C ASP A 40 -4.19 -9.41 -7.76
N MET A 41 -3.32 -10.08 -7.01
CA MET A 41 -1.91 -9.70 -6.89
C MET A 41 -1.20 -9.69 -8.24
N TYR A 42 -1.62 -10.55 -9.18
CA TYR A 42 -1.03 -10.64 -10.52
C TYR A 42 -1.38 -9.44 -11.40
N THR A 43 -2.24 -8.53 -10.94
CA THR A 43 -2.52 -7.25 -11.61
C THR A 43 -1.39 -6.23 -11.42
N PHE A 44 -0.58 -6.37 -10.37
CA PHE A 44 0.55 -5.46 -10.13
C PHE A 44 1.72 -5.80 -11.05
N GLU A 45 2.27 -4.79 -11.72
CA GLU A 45 3.53 -4.96 -12.48
C GLU A 45 4.72 -5.16 -11.52
N ASN A 46 4.86 -4.29 -10.52
CA ASN A 46 5.93 -4.34 -9.53
C ASN A 46 5.38 -3.92 -8.16
N VAL A 47 5.34 -4.84 -7.21
CA VAL A 47 4.94 -4.57 -5.82
C VAL A 47 5.68 -5.52 -4.88
N GLY A 48 6.14 -5.00 -3.75
CA GLY A 48 6.71 -5.78 -2.66
C GLY A 48 5.68 -6.01 -1.55
N PHE A 49 5.82 -7.10 -0.81
CA PHE A 49 4.99 -7.39 0.36
C PHE A 49 5.86 -7.60 1.60
N THR A 50 5.41 -7.11 2.76
CA THR A 50 5.96 -7.52 4.06
C THR A 50 5.52 -8.95 4.41
N HIS A 51 6.14 -9.52 5.44
CA HIS A 51 5.50 -10.61 6.18
C HIS A 51 4.21 -10.12 6.85
N ASN A 52 3.36 -11.06 7.29
CA ASN A 52 2.15 -10.73 8.03
C ASN A 52 2.52 -10.08 9.37
N VAL A 53 1.95 -8.89 9.61
CA VAL A 53 1.95 -8.21 10.89
C VAL A 53 0.53 -8.38 11.44
N GLY A 54 0.33 -9.43 12.23
CA GLY A 54 -1.02 -9.87 12.60
C GLY A 54 -1.80 -10.36 11.36
N ALA A 55 -2.97 -9.77 11.11
CA ALA A 55 -3.79 -10.08 9.94
C ALA A 55 -3.51 -9.18 8.72
N VAL A 56 -2.50 -8.30 8.78
CA VAL A 56 -2.22 -7.34 7.70
C VAL A 56 -0.89 -7.68 7.02
N ARG A 57 -0.86 -7.59 5.69
CA ARG A 57 0.37 -7.48 4.90
C ARG A 57 0.47 -6.09 4.32
N TYR A 58 1.61 -5.43 4.50
CA TYR A 58 1.85 -4.12 3.91
C TYR A 58 2.44 -4.27 2.51
N LEU A 59 1.95 -3.44 1.59
CA LEU A 59 2.49 -3.31 0.25
C LEU A 59 3.63 -2.29 0.29
N THR A 60 4.72 -2.55 -0.43
CA THR A 60 5.92 -1.71 -0.50
C THR A 60 6.34 -1.55 -1.95
N CYS A 61 7.20 -0.59 -2.25
CA CYS A 61 7.88 -0.55 -3.54
C CYS A 61 8.79 -1.77 -3.70
N ALA A 62 8.71 -2.48 -4.82
CA ALA A 62 9.54 -3.66 -5.07
C ALA A 62 11.03 -3.31 -5.24
N ASP A 63 11.34 -2.13 -5.77
CA ASP A 63 12.72 -1.73 -6.09
C ASP A 63 13.45 -1.11 -4.90
N CYS A 64 12.80 -0.20 -4.18
CA CYS A 64 13.43 0.53 -3.08
C CYS A 64 13.03 0.04 -1.69
N GLU A 65 12.11 -0.92 -1.59
CA GLU A 65 11.60 -1.50 -0.35
C GLU A 65 11.04 -0.49 0.67
N LEU A 66 10.66 0.70 0.21
CA LEU A 66 9.99 1.70 1.03
C LEU A 66 8.47 1.51 1.00
N GLY A 67 7.81 1.76 2.13
CA GLY A 67 6.36 1.71 2.27
C GLY A 67 5.91 1.92 3.72
N PRO A 68 4.65 1.59 4.09
CA PRO A 68 3.65 0.99 3.24
C PRO A 68 3.21 1.93 2.12
N ILE A 69 3.06 1.47 0.88
CA ILE A 69 2.27 2.17 -0.14
C ILE A 69 0.80 1.74 -0.11
N GLY A 70 0.48 0.74 0.71
CA GLY A 70 -0.82 0.11 0.79
C GLY A 70 -0.85 -1.06 1.77
N PHE A 71 -1.97 -1.77 1.82
CA PHE A 71 -2.16 -2.93 2.68
C PHE A 71 -3.07 -3.97 2.04
N GLN A 72 -2.98 -5.18 2.57
CA GLN A 72 -3.86 -6.30 2.31
C GLN A 72 -4.33 -6.83 3.66
N ASP A 73 -5.64 -6.87 3.86
CA ASP A 73 -6.23 -7.62 4.96
C ASP A 73 -6.25 -9.11 4.58
N THR A 74 -5.53 -9.93 5.33
CA THR A 74 -5.36 -11.36 5.09
C THR A 74 -6.34 -12.22 5.89
N SER A 75 -7.29 -11.62 6.62
CA SER A 75 -8.31 -12.39 7.36
C SER A 75 -9.43 -12.94 6.47
N SER A 76 -9.53 -12.50 5.21
CA SER A 76 -10.52 -12.94 4.23
C SER A 76 -9.94 -14.00 3.29
N ASP A 77 -10.76 -14.97 2.88
CA ASP A 77 -10.42 -15.95 1.84
C ASP A 77 -10.22 -15.30 0.46
N THR A 78 -10.79 -14.11 0.25
CA THR A 78 -10.66 -13.32 -0.99
C THR A 78 -10.18 -11.90 -0.66
N PRO A 79 -8.92 -11.76 -0.24
CA PRO A 79 -8.39 -10.51 0.25
C PRO A 79 -8.21 -9.51 -0.91
N LEU A 80 -8.71 -8.28 -0.72
CA LEU A 80 -8.40 -7.17 -1.62
C LEU A 80 -7.09 -6.51 -1.23
N PHE A 81 -6.43 -5.92 -2.22
CA PHE A 81 -5.23 -5.11 -2.04
C PHE A 81 -5.61 -3.64 -2.17
N TYR A 82 -5.21 -2.83 -1.21
CA TYR A 82 -5.53 -1.41 -1.18
C TYR A 82 -4.25 -0.59 -1.30
N VAL A 83 -4.19 0.28 -2.30
CA VAL A 83 -3.04 1.16 -2.56
C VAL A 83 -3.43 2.59 -2.24
N ALA A 84 -2.72 3.22 -1.31
CA ALA A 84 -3.02 4.58 -0.88
C ALA A 84 -2.65 5.60 -1.96
N LEU A 85 -3.61 6.43 -2.38
CA LEU A 85 -3.37 7.45 -3.40
C LEU A 85 -2.33 8.47 -2.93
N ALA A 86 -2.39 8.87 -1.65
CA ALA A 86 -1.45 9.82 -1.05
C ALA A 86 0.02 9.34 -1.05
N ARG A 87 0.25 8.03 -1.17
CA ARG A 87 1.59 7.42 -1.15
C ARG A 87 2.08 6.95 -2.52
N THR A 88 1.35 7.29 -3.58
CA THR A 88 1.69 6.95 -4.96
C THR A 88 1.61 8.17 -5.87
N LYS A 89 2.22 8.09 -7.06
CA LYS A 89 2.13 9.14 -8.07
C LYS A 89 1.52 8.57 -9.32
N LEU A 90 0.41 9.17 -9.76
CA LEU A 90 -0.17 8.89 -11.07
C LEU A 90 0.62 9.67 -12.12
N LYS A 91 1.18 8.95 -13.09
CA LYS A 91 1.71 9.58 -14.30
C LYS A 91 0.53 9.88 -15.21
N THR A 92 0.13 11.14 -15.30
CA THR A 92 -0.73 11.59 -16.39
C THR A 92 0.13 11.70 -17.66
N SER A 93 -0.44 11.36 -18.81
CA SER A 93 0.26 11.33 -20.11
C SER A 93 0.80 12.68 -20.60
N ASP A 94 0.64 13.76 -19.82
CA ASP A 94 0.99 15.14 -20.20
C ASP A 94 2.24 15.71 -19.52
N THR A 95 3.10 14.89 -18.90
CA THR A 95 4.38 15.40 -18.40
C THR A 95 5.46 15.31 -19.50
N PRO A 96 5.93 16.44 -20.07
CA PRO A 96 7.02 16.39 -21.03
C PRO A 96 8.27 15.86 -20.31
N ASN A 97 8.85 14.83 -20.91
CA ASN A 97 10.03 14.13 -20.44
C ASN A 97 11.20 15.11 -20.23
N ARG A 98 11.39 15.61 -18.99
CA ARG A 98 12.59 16.37 -18.63
C ARG A 98 13.71 15.36 -18.50
N LYS A 99 14.44 15.19 -19.61
CA LYS A 99 15.76 14.56 -19.61
C LYS A 99 16.65 15.38 -18.68
N GLU A 100 17.14 14.75 -17.62
CA GLU A 100 18.34 15.21 -16.92
C GLU A 100 19.58 14.76 -17.71
#